data_AF-R9HBN4-F1
#
_entry.id   AF-R9HBN4-F1
#
_cell.length_a   1.000
_cell.length_b   1.000
_cell.length_c   1.000
_cell.angle_alpha   90.00
_cell.angle_beta   90.00
_cell.angle_gamma   90.00
#
_symmetry.space_group_name_H-M   'P 1'
#
loop_
_entity.id
_entity.type
_entity.pdbx_description
1 polymer ?
#
loop_
_entity_poly.entity_id
_entity_poly.type
_entity_poly.pdbx_seq_one_letter_code
_entity_poly.pdbx_strand_id
1 'polypeptide(L)'
;MRNLKWLYACSLAIAFGVLSFAAVSCHDDDDEPKQEPGEVIETPAPVVEYYIMGTVTDAGKGVSGVDVKIGTETIKTDKDGKFSVTETKTGKYSVEVAPKGYLAQNTSVEIAANAENRSVVTVAVALTKQSEPENVKKGEEATVKDNSDSNKDIPDPTTTPADEVVEDLPITTVEVTIPADALPESGTGINEDGSADISVTTYVPAPEEVTTDVKPAEENKDVEKTIPLAAAHFEPTGLEFVNPVTISIPNPIPDVTFAESDMQLTYLNTTTGKWDVQTSKVNLKNGSYQADIKHFSSYAVENKVTSKVSSETVVKSEVLGQASRDNSENPKAVTGIALTYKEKSGWECKDADITNAVKSKLSGASDATINAMVAFFKTRLYSLMGSASGVKTTERTYNTVNVNGYTTMNYTCYAKTRTTTLSAKVLYKGNPVTISVTATRYTGTDHQYKTVTTNPTHSGGQGGSN
;
A
#
# COMPACT_ATOMS: atom_id res chain seq x y z
N MET A 1 35.92 37.39 56.53
CA MET A 1 35.94 38.10 57.82
C MET A 1 34.51 38.55 58.09
N ARG A 2 33.79 38.21 59.15
CA ARG A 2 34.13 37.74 60.50
C ARG A 2 32.84 37.14 61.10
N ASN A 3 32.93 35.92 61.64
CA ASN A 3 32.01 35.39 62.64
C ASN A 3 32.20 36.13 63.98
N LEU A 4 31.15 36.29 64.79
CA LEU A 4 31.13 36.28 66.28
C LEU A 4 29.66 36.51 66.74
N LYS A 5 28.95 35.56 67.38
CA LYS A 5 28.96 35.16 68.82
C LYS A 5 28.87 36.38 69.75
N TRP A 6 28.04 36.51 70.79
CA TRP A 6 27.50 35.61 71.84
C TRP A 6 26.60 36.52 72.74
N LEU A 7 25.40 36.15 73.19
CA LEU A 7 25.04 35.45 74.45
C LEU A 7 25.20 36.28 75.77
N TYR A 8 24.06 36.49 76.47
CA TYR A 8 23.84 36.72 77.92
C TYR A 8 22.37 36.31 78.16
N ALA A 9 21.95 35.27 78.89
CA ALA A 9 22.14 34.86 80.30
C ALA A 9 21.74 35.96 81.29
N CYS A 10 20.96 35.79 82.37
CA CYS A 10 20.19 34.72 83.02
C CYS A 10 19.60 35.38 84.29
N SER A 11 18.40 35.03 84.77
CA SER A 11 18.00 34.87 86.22
C SER A 11 16.46 34.85 86.37
N LEU A 12 15.87 33.70 86.77
CA LEU A 12 15.31 33.36 88.11
C LEU A 12 13.97 34.08 88.42
N ALA A 13 12.90 33.48 88.95
CA ALA A 13 12.75 32.31 89.81
C ALA A 13 11.30 31.74 89.81
N ILE A 14 11.21 30.56 90.42
CA ILE A 14 10.13 29.57 90.60
C ILE A 14 8.95 30.06 91.47
N ALA A 15 7.71 29.65 91.15
CA ALA A 15 6.77 29.01 92.10
C ALA A 15 5.45 28.52 91.45
N PHE A 16 5.03 27.34 91.91
CA PHE A 16 3.85 26.54 91.57
C PHE A 16 2.49 27.26 91.68
N GLY A 17 1.51 26.82 90.88
CA GLY A 17 0.11 27.15 91.17
C GLY A 17 -0.95 26.70 90.17
N VAL A 18 -1.30 25.40 90.25
CA VAL A 18 -2.65 24.84 90.02
C VAL A 18 -3.20 24.81 88.59
N LEU A 19 -3.44 23.57 88.15
CA LEU A 19 -4.31 23.16 87.05
C LEU A 19 -5.66 23.90 87.07
N SER A 20 -5.99 24.52 85.93
CA SER A 20 -7.36 24.68 85.49
C SER A 20 -7.44 24.18 84.05
N PHE A 21 -8.01 22.98 83.89
CA PHE A 21 -8.47 22.47 82.61
C PHE A 21 -9.55 23.44 82.09
N ALA A 22 -9.15 24.40 81.26
CA ALA A 22 -10.07 24.98 80.30
C ALA A 22 -10.32 23.89 79.27
N ALA A 23 -11.50 23.27 79.33
CA ALA A 23 -12.05 22.53 78.23
C ALA A 23 -12.15 23.50 77.04
N VAL A 24 -11.13 23.50 76.20
CA VAL A 24 -11.29 23.91 74.81
C VAL A 24 -12.23 22.87 74.23
N SER A 25 -13.51 23.23 74.15
CA SER A 25 -14.45 22.53 73.30
C SER A 25 -13.80 22.42 71.93
N CYS A 26 -13.57 21.20 71.45
CA CYS A 26 -13.46 20.99 70.02
C CYS A 26 -14.71 21.65 69.42
N HIS A 27 -14.49 22.69 68.63
CA HIS A 27 -15.48 23.11 67.67
C HIS A 27 -15.52 21.93 66.69
N ASP A 28 -16.60 21.15 66.73
CA ASP A 28 -16.96 20.25 65.63
C ASP A 28 -17.26 21.15 64.42
N ASP A 29 -16.20 21.63 63.75
CA ASP A 29 -16.26 22.07 62.36
C ASP A 29 -16.31 20.79 61.49
N ASP A 30 -17.37 20.01 61.68
CA ASP A 30 -17.66 18.78 60.91
C ASP A 30 -18.47 19.09 59.63
N ASP A 31 -18.47 20.35 59.20
CA ASP A 31 -18.96 20.80 57.91
C ASP A 31 -17.77 21.16 57.00
N GLU A 32 -16.79 20.26 56.84
CA GLU A 32 -16.02 20.26 55.60
C GLU A 32 -17.04 20.15 54.45
N PRO A 33 -17.08 21.09 53.48
CA PRO A 33 -18.04 21.02 52.39
C PRO A 33 -17.85 19.69 51.67
N LYS A 34 -18.83 18.79 51.81
CA LYS A 34 -18.84 17.51 51.09
C LYS A 34 -18.68 17.80 49.62
N GLN A 35 -17.52 17.44 49.08
CA GLN A 35 -17.19 17.68 47.69
C GLN A 35 -18.23 16.98 46.81
N GLU A 36 -18.80 17.71 45.84
CA GLU A 36 -19.86 17.18 44.99
C GLU A 36 -19.38 15.92 44.26
N PRO A 37 -20.22 14.87 44.12
CA PRO A 37 -19.86 13.70 43.32
C PRO A 37 -19.53 14.11 41.88
N GLY A 38 -18.49 13.49 41.29
CA GLY A 38 -18.11 13.74 39.91
C GLY A 38 -19.21 13.28 38.93
N GLU A 39 -19.55 14.14 37.97
CA GLU A 39 -20.47 13.84 36.88
C GLU A 39 -19.83 12.80 35.95
N VAL A 40 -20.61 11.76 35.63
CA VAL A 40 -20.20 10.67 34.75
C VAL A 40 -21.06 10.71 33.49
N ILE A 41 -20.42 10.88 32.34
CA ILE A 41 -21.06 10.84 31.03
C ILE A 41 -20.33 9.79 30.20
N GLU A 42 -21.07 8.79 29.71
CA GLU A 42 -20.50 7.76 28.85
C GLU A 42 -19.95 8.37 27.57
N THR A 43 -18.76 7.91 27.18
CA THR A 43 -18.19 8.24 25.86
C THR A 43 -18.79 7.29 24.83
N PRO A 44 -19.26 7.78 23.68
CA PRO A 44 -19.77 6.92 22.61
C PRO A 44 -18.67 5.98 22.11
N ALA A 45 -19.06 4.76 21.71
CA ALA A 45 -18.12 3.84 21.08
C ALA A 45 -17.61 4.41 19.74
N PRO A 46 -16.35 4.17 19.36
CA PRO A 46 -15.85 4.57 18.06
C PRO A 46 -16.66 3.92 16.93
N VAL A 47 -16.94 4.70 15.87
CA VAL A 47 -17.58 4.18 14.65
C VAL A 47 -16.63 3.21 13.95
N VAL A 48 -17.17 2.07 13.48
CA VAL A 48 -16.43 1.07 12.71
C VAL A 48 -16.50 1.40 11.23
N GLU A 49 -15.34 1.67 10.63
CA GLU A 49 -15.18 2.03 9.22
C GLU A 49 -13.90 1.41 8.67
N TYR A 50 -13.85 1.15 7.37
CA TYR A 50 -12.67 0.71 6.63
C TYR A 50 -12.60 1.51 5.34
N TYR A 51 -11.40 1.65 4.77
CA TYR A 51 -11.22 2.50 3.60
C TYR A 51 -10.56 1.74 2.45
N ILE A 52 -11.22 1.74 1.30
CA ILE A 52 -10.64 1.33 0.03
C ILE A 52 -10.32 2.62 -0.72
N MET A 53 -9.03 2.92 -0.83
CA MET A 53 -8.54 4.11 -1.51
C MET A 53 -7.79 3.71 -2.76
N GLY A 54 -7.81 4.54 -3.79
CA GLY A 54 -7.05 4.21 -4.98
C GLY A 54 -6.84 5.33 -5.97
N THR A 55 -6.17 4.97 -7.06
CA THR A 55 -5.89 5.84 -8.19
C THR A 55 -6.14 5.12 -9.50
N VAL A 56 -6.69 5.82 -10.47
CA VAL A 56 -6.76 5.41 -11.87
C VAL A 56 -5.90 6.38 -12.68
N THR A 57 -4.95 5.84 -13.43
CA THR A 57 -3.93 6.61 -14.13
C THR A 57 -3.82 6.19 -15.59
N ASP A 58 -3.29 7.06 -16.45
CA ASP A 58 -2.90 6.79 -17.84
C ASP A 58 -1.52 7.44 -18.04
N ALA A 59 -0.51 6.61 -18.29
CA ALA A 59 0.90 7.03 -18.37
C ALA A 59 1.36 7.92 -17.19
N GLY A 60 1.15 7.44 -15.96
CA GLY A 60 1.52 8.14 -14.73
C GLY A 60 0.63 9.33 -14.35
N LYS A 61 -0.36 9.69 -15.17
CA LYS A 61 -1.25 10.85 -14.94
C LYS A 61 -2.61 10.40 -14.47
N GLY A 62 -3.11 10.98 -13.38
CA GLY A 62 -4.45 10.69 -12.87
C GLY A 62 -5.54 11.02 -13.89
N VAL A 63 -6.49 10.09 -14.07
CA VAL A 63 -7.60 10.25 -15.03
C VAL A 63 -8.90 10.54 -14.29
N SER A 64 -9.46 11.71 -14.56
CA SER A 64 -10.68 12.21 -13.88
C SER A 64 -11.97 11.63 -14.46
N GLY A 65 -12.98 11.44 -13.61
CA GLY A 65 -14.34 11.08 -14.01
C GLY A 65 -14.53 9.62 -14.45
N VAL A 66 -13.52 8.78 -14.27
CA VAL A 66 -13.58 7.34 -14.58
C VAL A 66 -14.51 6.64 -13.59
N ASP A 67 -15.41 5.82 -14.10
CA ASP A 67 -16.24 4.94 -13.27
C ASP A 67 -15.40 3.78 -12.73
N VAL A 68 -15.37 3.68 -11.40
CA VAL A 68 -14.74 2.59 -10.64
C VAL A 68 -15.84 1.86 -9.91
N LYS A 69 -16.08 0.60 -10.28
CA LYS A 69 -17.08 -0.25 -9.63
C LYS A 69 -16.42 -1.04 -8.51
N ILE A 70 -16.91 -0.88 -7.29
CA ILE A 70 -16.39 -1.53 -6.08
C ILE A 70 -17.53 -2.33 -5.45
N GLY A 71 -17.47 -3.66 -5.57
CA GLY A 71 -18.60 -4.53 -5.25
C GLY A 71 -19.86 -4.12 -6.02
N THR A 72 -20.87 -3.61 -5.31
CA THR A 72 -22.13 -3.11 -5.89
C THR A 72 -22.16 -1.61 -6.12
N GLU A 73 -21.18 -0.87 -5.61
CA GLU A 73 -21.12 0.58 -5.72
C GLU A 73 -20.36 0.99 -6.98
N THR A 74 -20.67 2.17 -7.51
CA THR A 74 -19.90 2.79 -8.59
C THR A 74 -19.62 4.23 -8.22
N ILE A 75 -18.34 4.58 -8.20
CA ILE A 75 -17.86 5.92 -7.87
C ILE A 75 -17.03 6.48 -9.03
N LYS A 76 -16.92 7.81 -9.08
CA LYS A 76 -16.08 8.49 -10.07
C LYS A 76 -14.77 8.95 -9.46
N THR A 77 -13.70 8.85 -10.23
CA THR A 77 -12.41 9.43 -9.85
C THR A 77 -12.46 10.95 -9.83
N ASP A 78 -11.70 11.55 -8.91
CA ASP A 78 -11.52 12.99 -8.81
C ASP A 78 -10.57 13.54 -9.89
N LYS A 79 -10.29 14.85 -9.84
CA LYS A 79 -9.40 15.53 -10.81
C LYS A 79 -7.98 14.97 -10.88
N ASP A 80 -7.51 14.27 -9.84
CA ASP A 80 -6.18 13.67 -9.77
C ASP A 80 -6.25 12.15 -10.00
N GLY A 81 -7.39 11.64 -10.50
CA GLY A 81 -7.62 10.21 -10.70
C GLY A 81 -7.85 9.42 -9.42
N LYS A 82 -8.06 10.05 -8.27
CA LYS A 82 -8.19 9.36 -6.98
C LYS A 82 -9.64 8.97 -6.71
N PHE A 83 -9.80 7.91 -5.94
CA PHE A 83 -11.11 7.49 -5.43
C PHE A 83 -11.00 6.96 -3.99
N SER A 84 -12.12 6.96 -3.27
CA SER A 84 -12.20 6.43 -1.90
C SER A 84 -13.61 5.92 -1.63
N VAL A 85 -13.71 4.74 -1.04
CA VAL A 85 -14.96 4.16 -0.50
C VAL A 85 -14.78 3.91 0.99
N THR A 86 -15.85 4.12 1.75
CA THR A 86 -15.92 3.78 3.17
C THR A 86 -16.81 2.57 3.35
N GLU A 87 -16.23 1.51 3.89
CA GLU A 87 -16.88 0.24 4.15
C GLU A 87 -17.13 0.07 5.65
N THR A 88 -18.20 -0.64 6.01
CA THR A 88 -18.53 -0.94 7.43
C THR A 88 -18.26 -2.39 7.79
N LYS A 89 -17.83 -3.21 6.82
CA LYS A 89 -17.63 -4.65 6.97
C LYS A 89 -16.25 -5.04 6.47
N THR A 90 -15.73 -6.10 7.04
CA THR A 90 -14.60 -6.85 6.49
C THR A 90 -15.10 -7.78 5.39
N GLY A 91 -14.20 -8.19 4.48
CA GLY A 91 -14.54 -9.05 3.36
C GLY A 91 -13.77 -8.72 2.08
N LYS A 92 -14.13 -9.44 1.01
CA LYS A 92 -13.59 -9.23 -0.34
C LYS A 92 -14.51 -8.36 -1.17
N TYR A 93 -13.90 -7.43 -1.89
CA TYR A 93 -14.55 -6.44 -2.75
C TYR A 93 -13.93 -6.52 -4.14
N SER A 94 -14.72 -6.79 -5.17
CA SER A 94 -14.23 -6.67 -6.55
C SER A 94 -14.05 -5.19 -6.90
N VAL A 95 -13.01 -4.88 -7.67
CA VAL A 95 -12.77 -3.56 -8.23
C VAL A 95 -12.65 -3.72 -9.75
N GLU A 96 -13.53 -3.05 -10.49
CA GLU A 96 -13.60 -3.11 -11.95
C GLU A 96 -13.50 -1.70 -12.53
N VAL A 97 -12.63 -1.53 -13.54
CA VAL A 97 -12.42 -0.27 -14.24
C VAL A 97 -12.35 -0.56 -15.75
N ALA A 98 -13.33 -0.05 -16.51
CA ALA A 98 -13.45 -0.32 -17.94
C ALA A 98 -13.94 0.91 -18.74
N PRO A 99 -13.19 2.03 -18.76
CA PRO A 99 -13.55 3.18 -19.55
C PRO A 99 -13.45 2.86 -21.05
N LYS A 100 -14.33 3.47 -21.84
CA LYS A 100 -14.38 3.26 -23.30
C LYS A 100 -13.03 3.60 -23.96
N GLY A 101 -12.54 2.69 -24.80
CA GLY A 101 -11.27 2.85 -25.54
C GLY A 101 -10.03 2.43 -24.76
N TYR A 102 -10.19 2.00 -23.51
CA TYR A 102 -9.13 1.45 -22.68
C TYR A 102 -9.34 -0.05 -22.46
N LEU A 103 -8.27 -0.77 -22.18
CA LEU A 103 -8.35 -2.14 -21.69
C LEU A 103 -9.07 -2.17 -20.34
N ALA A 104 -10.03 -3.08 -20.22
CA ALA A 104 -10.72 -3.32 -18.96
C ALA A 104 -9.76 -4.01 -17.97
N GLN A 105 -9.76 -3.52 -16.73
CA GLN A 105 -8.95 -4.04 -15.64
C GLN A 105 -9.86 -4.46 -14.48
N ASN A 106 -9.49 -5.55 -13.81
CA ASN A 106 -10.19 -6.02 -12.62
C ASN A 106 -9.18 -6.48 -11.55
N THR A 107 -9.56 -6.35 -10.28
CA THR A 107 -8.80 -6.81 -9.12
C THR A 107 -9.74 -7.08 -7.96
N SER A 108 -9.25 -7.70 -6.89
CA SER A 108 -9.97 -7.88 -5.62
C SER A 108 -9.25 -7.14 -4.50
N VAL A 109 -10.01 -6.49 -3.63
CA VAL A 109 -9.53 -5.91 -2.38
C VAL A 109 -10.09 -6.71 -1.22
N GLU A 110 -9.23 -7.20 -0.32
CA GLU A 110 -9.64 -7.89 0.89
C GLU A 110 -9.31 -7.05 2.13
N ILE A 111 -10.37 -6.71 2.87
CA ILE A 111 -10.27 -6.22 4.25
C ILE A 111 -10.36 -7.47 5.13
N ALA A 112 -9.23 -7.90 5.67
CA ALA A 112 -9.12 -9.12 6.47
C ALA A 112 -10.04 -9.09 7.69
N ALA A 113 -10.48 -10.27 8.15
CA ALA A 113 -11.36 -10.38 9.31
C ALA A 113 -10.73 -9.85 10.61
N ASN A 114 -9.41 -9.89 10.71
CA ASN A 114 -8.61 -9.33 11.81
C ASN A 114 -8.14 -7.89 11.54
N ALA A 115 -8.60 -7.24 10.46
CA ALA A 115 -8.26 -5.85 10.19
C ALA A 115 -8.77 -4.96 11.32
N GLU A 116 -7.88 -4.12 11.85
CA GLU A 116 -8.25 -3.14 12.85
C GLU A 116 -9.21 -2.10 12.27
N ASN A 117 -10.03 -1.52 13.14
CA ASN A 117 -10.94 -0.44 12.76
C ASN A 117 -10.15 0.67 12.04
N ARG A 118 -10.72 1.22 10.97
CA ARG A 118 -10.15 2.27 10.11
C ARG A 118 -8.92 1.84 9.31
N SER A 119 -8.70 0.53 9.14
CA SER A 119 -7.68 0.03 8.21
C SER A 119 -7.91 0.56 6.79
N VAL A 120 -6.80 0.88 6.11
CA VAL A 120 -6.80 1.39 4.75
C VAL A 120 -6.17 0.36 3.81
N VAL A 121 -6.84 0.06 2.71
CA VAL A 121 -6.26 -0.65 1.57
C VAL A 121 -6.11 0.31 0.41
N THR A 122 -4.96 0.26 -0.27
CA THR A 122 -4.65 1.09 -1.43
C THR A 122 -4.59 0.24 -2.68
N VAL A 123 -5.30 0.63 -3.74
CA VAL A 123 -5.30 -0.02 -5.04
C VAL A 123 -5.01 0.99 -6.16
N ALA A 124 -4.22 0.62 -7.16
CA ALA A 124 -3.99 1.42 -8.35
C ALA A 124 -4.33 0.63 -9.61
N VAL A 125 -4.90 1.33 -10.59
CA VAL A 125 -5.23 0.78 -11.91
C VAL A 125 -4.59 1.66 -12.96
N ALA A 126 -3.61 1.09 -13.69
CA ALA A 126 -2.98 1.71 -14.84
C ALA A 126 -3.83 1.47 -16.08
N LEU A 127 -4.52 2.48 -16.58
CA LEU A 127 -5.24 2.39 -17.83
C LEU A 127 -4.26 2.41 -19.00
N THR A 128 -4.57 1.59 -20.00
CA THR A 128 -3.88 1.60 -21.28
C THR A 128 -4.92 1.64 -22.38
N LYS A 129 -4.83 2.64 -23.27
CA LYS A 129 -5.67 2.71 -24.46
C LYS A 129 -5.41 1.50 -25.34
N GLN A 130 -6.45 1.00 -25.99
CA GLN A 130 -6.29 -0.10 -26.95
C GLN A 130 -5.50 0.39 -28.17
N SER A 131 -4.59 -0.47 -28.66
CA SER A 131 -3.91 -0.28 -29.93
C SER A 131 -4.89 -0.34 -31.10
N GLU A 132 -4.63 0.48 -32.12
CA GLU A 132 -5.34 0.41 -33.39
C GLU A 132 -4.90 -0.85 -34.16
N PRO A 133 -5.84 -1.57 -34.80
CA PRO A 133 -5.51 -2.82 -35.49
C PRO A 133 -4.75 -2.57 -36.81
N GLU A 134 -3.83 -3.48 -37.10
CA GLU A 134 -3.12 -3.60 -38.37
C GLU A 134 -3.69 -4.77 -39.17
N ASN A 135 -3.98 -4.54 -40.45
CA ASN A 135 -4.48 -5.60 -41.33
C ASN A 135 -3.32 -6.52 -41.74
N VAL A 136 -3.37 -7.78 -41.30
CA VAL A 136 -2.38 -8.81 -41.60
C VAL A 136 -2.94 -9.79 -42.61
N LYS A 137 -2.27 -9.90 -43.76
CA LYS A 137 -2.67 -10.81 -44.83
C LYS A 137 -2.19 -12.22 -44.57
N LYS A 138 -3.03 -13.19 -44.94
CA LYS A 138 -2.61 -14.59 -44.99
C LYS A 138 -1.54 -14.80 -46.06
N GLY A 139 -0.57 -15.68 -45.78
CA GLY A 139 0.50 -16.02 -46.71
C GLY A 139 1.72 -15.10 -46.65
N GLU A 140 1.68 -14.05 -45.81
CA GLU A 140 2.78 -13.13 -45.58
C GLU A 140 3.19 -13.17 -44.11
N GLU A 141 4.49 -13.18 -43.83
CA GLU A 141 4.97 -12.99 -42.46
C GLU A 141 4.77 -11.52 -42.06
N ALA A 142 4.22 -11.30 -40.86
CA ALA A 142 3.99 -9.96 -40.32
C ALA A 142 4.49 -9.85 -38.89
N THR A 143 4.95 -8.64 -38.52
CA THR A 143 5.21 -8.28 -37.13
C THR A 143 4.26 -7.16 -36.75
N VAL A 144 3.44 -7.38 -35.72
CA VAL A 144 2.54 -6.37 -35.17
C VAL A 144 3.11 -5.92 -33.83
N LYS A 145 3.10 -4.60 -33.59
CA LYS A 145 3.67 -3.98 -32.39
C LYS A 145 2.63 -3.13 -31.68
N ASP A 146 2.93 -2.82 -30.42
CA ASP A 146 2.12 -1.88 -29.68
C ASP A 146 2.18 -0.49 -30.31
N ASN A 147 1.01 0.06 -30.63
CA ASN A 147 0.85 1.40 -31.18
C ASN A 147 -0.13 2.24 -30.34
N SER A 148 -0.48 1.76 -29.14
CA SER A 148 -1.41 2.43 -28.25
C SER A 148 -0.90 3.81 -27.85
N ASP A 149 -1.82 4.77 -27.83
CA ASP A 149 -1.58 6.15 -27.40
C ASP A 149 -0.91 6.24 -26.02
N SER A 150 -1.26 5.35 -25.09
CA SER A 150 -0.73 5.32 -23.73
C SER A 150 0.76 4.94 -23.67
N ASN A 151 1.26 4.20 -24.67
CA ASN A 151 2.61 3.66 -24.69
C ASN A 151 3.54 4.33 -25.71
N LYS A 152 3.09 5.40 -26.39
CA LYS A 152 3.89 6.13 -27.39
C LYS A 152 5.21 6.68 -26.84
N ASP A 153 5.18 7.10 -25.57
CA ASP A 153 6.29 7.77 -24.89
C ASP A 153 6.80 6.96 -23.69
N ILE A 154 6.88 5.63 -23.79
CA ILE A 154 7.51 4.82 -22.74
C ILE A 154 8.97 5.28 -22.58
N PRO A 155 9.38 5.73 -21.37
CA PRO A 155 10.75 6.18 -21.14
C PRO A 155 11.75 5.02 -21.33
N ASP A 156 12.89 5.31 -21.97
CA ASP A 156 13.97 4.32 -22.08
C ASP A 156 14.55 4.05 -20.68
N PRO A 157 14.41 2.81 -20.16
CA PRO A 157 14.83 2.49 -18.80
C PRO A 157 16.34 2.61 -18.60
N THR A 158 17.14 2.60 -19.68
CA THR A 158 18.61 2.74 -19.59
C THR A 158 19.06 4.18 -19.35
N THR A 159 18.23 5.17 -19.68
CA THR A 159 18.56 6.60 -19.53
C THR A 159 17.69 7.31 -18.51
N THR A 160 16.57 6.72 -18.11
CA THR A 160 15.64 7.29 -17.13
C THR A 160 16.23 7.22 -15.71
N PRO A 161 16.43 8.35 -15.02
CA PRO A 161 16.90 8.36 -13.65
C PRO A 161 15.81 7.86 -12.69
N ALA A 162 16.21 7.42 -11.50
CA ALA A 162 15.34 6.73 -10.57
C ALA A 162 14.07 7.52 -10.18
N ASP A 163 14.20 8.83 -9.96
CA ASP A 163 13.12 9.74 -9.56
C ASP A 163 12.14 10.09 -10.69
N GLU A 164 12.51 9.84 -11.94
CA GLU A 164 11.65 10.05 -13.12
C GLU A 164 10.96 8.76 -13.60
N VAL A 165 11.26 7.61 -12.97
CA VAL A 165 10.59 6.35 -13.31
C VAL A 165 9.10 6.44 -13.00
N VAL A 166 8.29 6.25 -14.03
CA VAL A 166 6.83 6.10 -13.94
C VAL A 166 6.50 4.64 -13.64
N GLU A 167 6.05 4.37 -12.42
CA GLU A 167 5.86 3.02 -11.86
C GLU A 167 4.73 2.21 -12.49
N ASP A 168 3.74 2.89 -13.06
CA ASP A 168 2.52 2.30 -13.62
C ASP A 168 2.56 2.19 -15.16
N LEU A 169 3.74 2.36 -15.75
CA LEU A 169 3.99 2.13 -17.17
C LEU A 169 4.78 0.83 -17.41
N PRO A 170 4.57 0.15 -18.55
CA PRO A 170 5.45 -0.92 -18.98
C PRO A 170 6.89 -0.42 -19.15
N ILE A 171 7.87 -1.25 -18.83
CA ILE A 171 9.30 -0.92 -19.04
C ILE A 171 9.80 -1.30 -20.45
N THR A 172 8.96 -2.00 -21.21
CA THR A 172 9.19 -2.40 -22.60
C THR A 172 7.85 -2.80 -23.21
N THR A 173 7.76 -2.85 -24.54
CA THR A 173 6.56 -3.25 -25.28
C THR A 173 6.67 -4.68 -25.81
N VAL A 174 5.52 -5.32 -25.97
CA VAL A 174 5.42 -6.65 -26.58
C VAL A 174 5.26 -6.51 -28.09
N GLU A 175 5.93 -7.38 -28.83
CA GLU A 175 5.75 -7.56 -30.27
C GLU A 175 5.28 -8.98 -30.54
N VAL A 176 4.54 -9.18 -31.63
CA VAL A 176 4.13 -10.51 -32.08
C VAL A 176 4.50 -10.73 -33.53
N THR A 177 5.17 -11.84 -33.81
CA THR A 177 5.52 -12.26 -35.17
C THR A 177 4.60 -13.37 -35.61
N ILE A 178 3.83 -13.12 -36.66
CA ILE A 178 2.83 -14.02 -37.23
C ILE A 178 3.43 -14.66 -38.49
N PRO A 179 3.70 -15.98 -38.48
CA PRO A 179 4.15 -16.69 -39.65
C PRO A 179 3.12 -16.65 -40.79
N ALA A 180 3.62 -16.72 -42.03
CA ALA A 180 2.80 -16.69 -43.25
C ALA A 180 1.67 -17.74 -43.28
N ASP A 181 1.87 -18.88 -42.61
CA ASP A 181 0.94 -20.02 -42.58
C ASP A 181 0.20 -20.17 -41.24
N ALA A 182 0.28 -19.18 -40.34
CA ALA A 182 -0.34 -19.26 -39.02
C ALA A 182 -1.85 -18.96 -39.01
N LEU A 183 -2.32 -18.05 -39.88
CA LEU A 183 -3.73 -17.66 -39.90
C LEU A 183 -4.63 -18.74 -40.55
N PRO A 184 -5.79 -19.06 -39.95
CA PRO A 184 -6.77 -19.97 -40.54
C PRO A 184 -7.40 -19.40 -41.83
N GLU A 185 -8.08 -20.26 -42.60
CA GLU A 185 -8.76 -19.84 -43.84
C GLU A 185 -10.00 -18.98 -43.62
N SER A 186 -10.72 -19.23 -42.53
CA SER A 186 -11.96 -18.53 -42.16
C SER A 186 -12.26 -18.78 -40.69
N GLY A 187 -13.14 -17.97 -40.11
CA GLY A 187 -13.59 -18.12 -38.72
C GLY A 187 -13.73 -16.78 -38.01
N THR A 188 -13.97 -16.85 -36.71
CA THR A 188 -14.04 -15.65 -35.86
C THR A 188 -12.69 -14.93 -35.87
N GLY A 189 -12.72 -13.63 -36.17
CA GLY A 189 -11.51 -12.80 -36.25
C GLY A 189 -10.80 -12.83 -37.61
N ILE A 190 -11.33 -13.55 -38.61
CA ILE A 190 -10.84 -13.54 -40.00
C ILE A 190 -11.82 -12.78 -40.89
N ASN A 191 -11.27 -11.86 -41.68
CA ASN A 191 -12.00 -11.06 -42.68
C ASN A 191 -12.39 -11.89 -43.91
N GLU A 192 -13.29 -11.38 -44.74
CA GLU A 192 -13.78 -12.08 -45.94
C GLU A 192 -12.68 -12.40 -46.97
N ASP A 193 -11.60 -11.61 -46.98
CA ASP A 193 -10.44 -11.81 -47.85
C ASP A 193 -9.38 -12.76 -47.23
N GLY A 194 -9.64 -13.31 -46.05
CA GLY A 194 -8.73 -14.19 -45.31
C GLY A 194 -7.66 -13.43 -44.50
N SER A 195 -7.68 -12.10 -44.46
CA SER A 195 -6.84 -11.30 -43.55
C SER A 195 -7.38 -11.29 -42.12
N ALA A 196 -6.59 -10.77 -41.19
CA ALA A 196 -7.03 -10.51 -39.82
C ALA A 196 -6.61 -9.10 -39.39
N ASP A 197 -7.51 -8.38 -38.71
CA ASP A 197 -7.22 -7.06 -38.14
C ASP A 197 -6.68 -7.26 -36.72
N ILE A 198 -5.36 -7.19 -36.59
CA ILE A 198 -4.64 -7.63 -35.40
C ILE A 198 -4.08 -6.42 -34.66
N SER A 199 -4.27 -6.40 -33.34
CA SER A 199 -3.61 -5.43 -32.48
C SER A 199 -2.93 -6.12 -31.30
N VAL A 200 -1.86 -5.49 -30.80
CA VAL A 200 -1.20 -5.86 -29.55
C VAL A 200 -1.14 -4.62 -28.67
N THR A 201 -1.61 -4.71 -27.44
CA THR A 201 -1.61 -3.62 -26.47
C THR A 201 -0.86 -4.08 -25.23
N THR A 202 0.34 -3.55 -25.00
CA THR A 202 1.13 -3.81 -23.79
C THR A 202 0.52 -3.04 -22.63
N TYR A 203 0.41 -3.63 -21.45
CA TYR A 203 -0.15 -2.93 -20.30
C TYR A 203 0.47 -3.43 -19.00
N VAL A 204 0.24 -2.68 -17.93
CA VAL A 204 0.54 -3.11 -16.56
C VAL A 204 -0.74 -3.70 -15.97
N PRO A 205 -0.82 -5.03 -15.75
CA PRO A 205 -1.99 -5.64 -15.15
C PRO A 205 -2.18 -5.14 -13.72
N ALA A 206 -3.43 -4.89 -13.34
CA ALA A 206 -3.81 -4.76 -11.95
C ALA A 206 -3.41 -6.04 -11.18
N PRO A 207 -3.02 -5.95 -9.91
CA PRO A 207 -2.74 -7.13 -9.09
C PRO A 207 -3.98 -8.03 -9.02
N GLU A 208 -3.82 -9.35 -8.91
CA GLU A 208 -4.96 -10.27 -8.75
C GLU A 208 -5.77 -9.93 -7.48
N GLU A 209 -5.06 -9.64 -6.38
CA GLU A 209 -5.65 -9.29 -5.10
C GLU A 209 -4.73 -8.36 -4.29
N VAL A 210 -5.33 -7.38 -3.61
CA VAL A 210 -4.68 -6.55 -2.58
C VAL A 210 -5.36 -6.81 -1.24
N THR A 211 -4.61 -7.23 -0.23
CA THR A 211 -5.18 -7.61 1.08
C THR A 211 -4.49 -6.88 2.23
N THR A 212 -5.23 -6.60 3.31
CA THR A 212 -4.62 -6.22 4.59
C THR A 212 -4.00 -7.41 5.32
N ASP A 213 -4.42 -8.64 4.98
CA ASP A 213 -4.01 -9.85 5.67
C ASP A 213 -2.53 -10.15 5.42
N VAL A 214 -1.82 -10.42 6.51
CA VAL A 214 -0.54 -11.11 6.47
C VAL A 214 -0.68 -12.20 7.49
N LYS A 215 -0.76 -13.45 7.02
CA LYS A 215 -0.90 -14.59 7.92
C LYS A 215 0.32 -14.62 8.85
N PRO A 216 0.15 -14.74 10.17
CA PRO A 216 1.27 -14.81 11.11
C PRO A 216 2.28 -15.91 10.78
N ALA A 217 1.80 -17.00 10.15
CA ALA A 217 2.65 -18.10 9.70
C ALA A 217 3.50 -17.77 8.47
N GLU A 218 3.17 -16.72 7.72
CA GLU A 218 3.89 -16.25 6.52
C GLU A 218 4.76 -15.01 6.82
N GLU A 219 4.57 -14.36 7.98
CA GLU A 219 5.41 -13.25 8.42
C GLU A 219 6.89 -13.60 8.47
N ASN A 220 7.72 -12.67 7.99
CA ASN A 220 9.18 -12.78 7.92
C ASN A 220 9.70 -13.98 7.12
N LYS A 221 8.84 -14.67 6.35
CA LYS A 221 9.21 -15.75 5.45
C LYS A 221 9.24 -15.27 4.01
N ASP A 222 10.11 -15.92 3.27
CA ASP A 222 10.20 -15.77 1.83
C ASP A 222 9.03 -16.50 1.16
N VAL A 223 8.20 -15.76 0.44
CA VAL A 223 7.08 -16.28 -0.34
C VAL A 223 7.37 -16.06 -1.81
N GLU A 224 7.38 -17.13 -2.61
CA GLU A 224 7.51 -17.01 -4.06
C GLU A 224 6.29 -16.30 -4.64
N LYS A 225 6.54 -15.37 -5.56
CA LYS A 225 5.55 -14.62 -6.32
C LYS A 225 5.99 -14.60 -7.78
N THR A 226 5.04 -14.41 -8.68
CA THR A 226 5.33 -14.12 -10.09
C THR A 226 4.78 -12.75 -10.42
N ILE A 227 5.58 -11.95 -11.11
CA ILE A 227 5.18 -10.60 -11.53
C ILE A 227 5.48 -10.47 -13.03
N PRO A 228 4.53 -10.00 -13.85
CA PRO A 228 4.76 -9.75 -15.27
C PRO A 228 6.03 -8.92 -15.52
N LEU A 229 6.89 -9.43 -16.41
CA LEU A 229 7.95 -8.63 -17.03
C LEU A 229 7.35 -7.61 -17.97
N ALA A 230 6.45 -8.09 -18.82
CA ALA A 230 5.46 -7.34 -19.57
C ALA A 230 4.23 -8.24 -19.78
N ALA A 231 3.07 -7.60 -19.95
CA ALA A 231 1.82 -8.25 -20.34
C ALA A 231 1.25 -7.54 -21.57
N ALA A 232 0.58 -8.29 -22.44
CA ALA A 232 -0.08 -7.73 -23.59
C ALA A 232 -1.42 -8.40 -23.87
N HIS A 233 -2.35 -7.58 -24.35
CA HIS A 233 -3.64 -7.99 -24.85
C HIS A 233 -3.61 -8.01 -26.37
N PHE A 234 -4.08 -9.10 -26.96
CA PHE A 234 -4.10 -9.31 -28.40
C PHE A 234 -5.54 -9.40 -28.89
N GLU A 235 -5.84 -8.67 -29.96
CA GLU A 235 -7.10 -8.77 -30.70
C GLU A 235 -6.85 -9.33 -32.10
N PRO A 236 -7.79 -10.09 -32.70
CA PRO A 236 -9.09 -10.47 -32.14
C PRO A 236 -8.98 -11.57 -31.08
N THR A 237 -9.53 -11.33 -29.90
CA THR A 237 -9.49 -12.27 -28.78
C THR A 237 -10.13 -13.60 -29.16
N GLY A 238 -9.43 -14.70 -28.89
CA GLY A 238 -9.87 -16.06 -29.18
C GLY A 238 -9.57 -16.55 -30.59
N LEU A 239 -8.98 -15.74 -31.47
CA LEU A 239 -8.53 -16.20 -32.80
C LEU A 239 -7.49 -17.32 -32.62
N GLU A 240 -7.83 -18.54 -33.01
CA GLU A 240 -6.95 -19.70 -32.97
C GLU A 240 -6.05 -19.77 -34.21
N PHE A 241 -4.79 -20.19 -34.02
CA PHE A 241 -3.82 -20.32 -35.11
C PHE A 241 -3.69 -21.76 -35.60
N VAL A 242 -3.42 -21.91 -36.90
CA VAL A 242 -3.03 -23.19 -37.52
C VAL A 242 -1.65 -23.61 -37.03
N ASN A 243 -0.72 -22.65 -37.01
CA ASN A 243 0.63 -22.81 -36.47
C ASN A 243 0.87 -21.82 -35.32
N PRO A 244 1.64 -22.18 -34.29
CA PRO A 244 1.91 -21.27 -33.19
C PRO A 244 2.52 -19.95 -33.65
N VAL A 245 2.12 -18.89 -32.98
CA VAL A 245 2.63 -17.53 -33.18
C VAL A 245 3.59 -17.20 -32.04
N THR A 246 4.68 -16.48 -32.32
CA THR A 246 5.68 -16.15 -31.29
C THR A 246 5.47 -14.75 -30.77
N ILE A 247 5.26 -14.61 -29.46
CA ILE A 247 5.37 -13.33 -28.77
C ILE A 247 6.84 -13.06 -28.42
N SER A 248 7.25 -11.80 -28.50
CA SER A 248 8.62 -11.37 -28.23
C SER A 248 8.62 -10.13 -27.35
N ILE A 249 9.41 -10.18 -26.27
CA ILE A 249 9.54 -9.09 -25.30
C ILE A 249 11.02 -8.75 -25.20
N PRO A 250 11.45 -7.58 -25.71
CA PRO A 250 12.83 -7.14 -25.60
C PRO A 250 13.28 -7.15 -24.13
N ASN A 251 14.49 -7.64 -23.86
CA ASN A 251 15.05 -7.53 -22.52
C ASN A 251 15.41 -6.06 -22.24
N PRO A 252 14.74 -5.38 -21.28
CA PRO A 252 14.94 -3.95 -21.07
C PRO A 252 16.23 -3.64 -20.31
N ILE A 253 16.96 -4.65 -19.84
CA ILE A 253 18.08 -4.49 -18.91
C ILE A 253 19.38 -5.00 -19.55
N PRO A 254 20.29 -4.11 -19.96
CA PRO A 254 21.58 -4.51 -20.51
C PRO A 254 22.40 -5.34 -19.51
N ASP A 255 23.10 -6.36 -20.01
CA ASP A 255 23.95 -7.29 -19.25
C ASP A 255 23.27 -8.13 -18.16
N VAL A 256 21.97 -7.96 -17.94
CA VAL A 256 21.20 -8.70 -16.93
C VAL A 256 20.11 -9.51 -17.61
N THR A 257 20.06 -10.80 -17.31
CA THR A 257 19.00 -11.70 -17.80
C THR A 257 18.37 -12.47 -16.65
N PHE A 258 17.29 -13.19 -16.91
CA PHE A 258 16.67 -14.11 -15.96
C PHE A 258 16.92 -15.55 -16.39
N ALA A 259 17.05 -16.46 -15.42
CA ALA A 259 17.15 -17.89 -15.71
C ALA A 259 15.84 -18.39 -16.33
N GLU A 260 15.91 -19.36 -17.25
CA GLU A 260 14.72 -19.94 -17.88
C GLU A 260 13.73 -20.54 -16.86
N SER A 261 14.24 -21.08 -15.74
CA SER A 261 13.41 -21.62 -14.65
C SER A 261 12.62 -20.56 -13.87
N ASP A 262 13.04 -19.30 -14.01
CA ASP A 262 12.47 -18.13 -13.33
C ASP A 262 11.58 -17.31 -14.27
N MET A 263 11.38 -17.76 -15.50
CA MET A 263 10.51 -17.13 -16.49
C MET A 263 9.38 -18.08 -16.87
N GLN A 264 8.15 -17.56 -16.98
CA GLN A 264 7.00 -18.35 -17.40
C GLN A 264 6.04 -17.53 -18.26
N LEU A 265 5.32 -18.20 -19.15
CA LEU A 265 4.20 -17.61 -19.87
C LEU A 265 2.93 -17.88 -19.06
N THR A 266 2.14 -16.85 -18.81
CA THR A 266 0.80 -16.96 -18.25
C THR A 266 -0.24 -16.39 -19.20
N TYR A 267 -1.46 -16.86 -19.05
CA TYR A 267 -2.64 -16.50 -19.84
C TYR A 267 -3.73 -16.01 -18.90
N LEU A 268 -4.36 -14.88 -19.19
CA LEU A 268 -5.46 -14.39 -18.37
C LEU A 268 -6.75 -15.14 -18.70
N ASN A 269 -7.20 -15.97 -17.77
CA ASN A 269 -8.47 -16.65 -17.85
C ASN A 269 -9.59 -15.67 -17.52
N THR A 270 -10.32 -15.23 -18.53
CA THR A 270 -11.39 -14.23 -18.41
C THR A 270 -12.60 -14.72 -17.60
N THR A 271 -12.73 -16.03 -17.38
CA THR A 271 -13.81 -16.59 -16.54
C THR A 271 -13.47 -16.50 -15.05
N THR A 272 -12.21 -16.73 -14.69
CA THR A 272 -11.77 -16.74 -13.28
C THR A 272 -11.11 -15.43 -12.85
N GLY A 273 -10.67 -14.61 -13.80
CA GLY A 273 -9.85 -13.41 -13.57
C GLY A 273 -8.40 -13.74 -13.19
N LYS A 274 -7.95 -14.99 -13.37
CA LYS A 274 -6.62 -15.46 -12.92
C LYS A 274 -5.67 -15.71 -14.07
N TRP A 275 -4.38 -15.57 -13.80
CA TRP A 275 -3.30 -15.88 -14.72
C TRP A 275 -2.92 -17.37 -14.63
N ASP A 276 -3.27 -18.13 -15.67
CA ASP A 276 -2.99 -19.57 -15.75
C ASP A 276 -1.64 -19.82 -16.44
N VAL A 277 -0.76 -20.58 -15.77
CA VAL A 277 0.57 -20.94 -16.29
C VAL A 277 0.45 -21.82 -17.53
N GLN A 278 1.17 -21.44 -18.58
CA GLN A 278 1.20 -22.15 -19.85
C GLN A 278 2.37 -23.14 -19.93
N THR A 279 2.22 -24.17 -20.75
CA THR A 279 3.27 -25.17 -20.99
C THR A 279 4.38 -24.67 -21.92
N SER A 280 4.11 -23.64 -22.72
CA SER A 280 5.10 -23.01 -23.59
C SER A 280 6.22 -22.40 -22.75
N LYS A 281 7.47 -22.74 -23.08
CA LYS A 281 8.64 -22.21 -22.38
C LYS A 281 8.97 -20.81 -22.88
N VAL A 282 9.39 -19.96 -21.96
CA VAL A 282 9.98 -18.65 -22.28
C VAL A 282 11.49 -18.83 -22.45
N ASN A 283 12.01 -18.49 -23.63
CA ASN A 283 13.45 -18.59 -23.92
C ASN A 283 14.00 -17.23 -24.32
N LEU A 284 15.22 -16.90 -23.90
CA LEU A 284 15.91 -15.70 -24.36
C LEU A 284 16.58 -15.97 -25.72
N LYS A 285 16.12 -15.29 -26.77
CA LYS A 285 16.68 -15.37 -28.13
C LYS A 285 16.84 -13.96 -28.69
N ASN A 286 17.99 -13.67 -29.31
CA ASN A 286 18.27 -12.37 -29.93
C ASN A 286 17.97 -11.17 -29.00
N GLY A 287 18.27 -11.30 -27.70
CA GLY A 287 18.04 -10.26 -26.71
C GLY A 287 16.57 -10.08 -26.28
N SER A 288 15.66 -10.97 -26.68
CA SER A 288 14.23 -10.92 -26.32
C SER A 288 13.77 -12.22 -25.69
N TYR A 289 12.87 -12.13 -24.70
CA TYR A 289 12.17 -13.28 -24.13
C TYR A 289 11.03 -13.65 -25.07
N GLN A 290 11.07 -14.88 -25.58
CA GLN A 290 10.13 -15.38 -26.59
C GLN A 290 9.37 -16.60 -26.10
N ALA A 291 8.09 -16.67 -26.45
CA ALA A 291 7.23 -17.82 -26.18
C ALA A 291 6.19 -17.99 -27.29
N ASP A 292 5.79 -19.23 -27.53
CA ASP A 292 4.79 -19.54 -28.55
C ASP A 292 3.38 -19.60 -27.95
N ILE A 293 2.43 -18.95 -28.62
CA ILE A 293 1.01 -18.92 -28.30
C ILE A 293 0.20 -19.59 -29.41
N LYS A 294 -1.00 -20.08 -29.08
CA LYS A 294 -1.87 -20.83 -30.01
C LYS A 294 -3.15 -20.10 -30.39
N HIS A 295 -3.44 -19.01 -29.70
CA HIS A 295 -4.55 -18.13 -30.01
C HIS A 295 -4.27 -16.73 -29.46
N PHE A 296 -5.00 -15.72 -29.89
CA PHE A 296 -4.93 -14.39 -29.29
C PHE A 296 -5.74 -14.28 -28.01
N SER A 297 -5.18 -13.60 -27.01
CA SER A 297 -5.84 -13.29 -25.73
C SER A 297 -4.99 -12.29 -24.95
N SER A 298 -5.10 -12.25 -23.62
CA SER A 298 -4.11 -11.58 -22.77
C SER A 298 -3.06 -12.58 -22.27
N TYR A 299 -1.79 -12.26 -22.51
CA TYR A 299 -0.64 -13.05 -22.06
C TYR A 299 0.32 -12.18 -21.27
N ALA A 300 1.01 -12.78 -20.31
CA ALA A 300 2.13 -12.16 -19.61
C ALA A 300 3.33 -13.11 -19.62
N VAL A 301 4.52 -12.54 -19.82
CA VAL A 301 5.76 -13.24 -19.52
C VAL A 301 6.17 -12.78 -18.14
N GLU A 302 6.08 -13.66 -17.16
CA GLU A 302 6.30 -13.33 -15.76
C GLU A 302 7.68 -13.77 -15.31
N ASN A 303 8.24 -13.01 -14.38
CA ASN A 303 9.44 -13.37 -13.65
C ASN A 303 9.10 -13.82 -12.22
N LYS A 304 9.74 -14.91 -11.78
CA LYS A 304 9.70 -15.36 -10.39
C LYS A 304 10.52 -14.44 -9.51
N VAL A 305 9.87 -13.95 -8.47
CA VAL A 305 10.47 -13.13 -7.41
C VAL A 305 10.11 -13.70 -6.05
N THR A 306 10.74 -13.18 -5.02
CA THR A 306 10.41 -13.51 -3.63
C THR A 306 9.96 -12.26 -2.92
N SER A 307 8.85 -12.35 -2.19
CA SER A 307 8.37 -11.30 -1.30
C SER A 307 8.46 -11.77 0.15
N LYS A 308 8.98 -10.90 1.00
CA LYS A 308 9.04 -11.11 2.46
C LYS A 308 8.40 -9.92 3.16
N VAL A 309 7.33 -10.18 3.89
CA VAL A 309 6.59 -9.15 4.63
C VAL A 309 6.94 -9.26 6.12
N SER A 310 7.33 -8.16 6.75
CA SER A 310 7.62 -8.14 8.18
C SER A 310 6.35 -8.21 9.03
N SER A 311 6.53 -8.52 10.30
CA SER A 311 5.51 -8.23 11.31
C SER A 311 5.23 -6.73 11.38
N GLU A 312 4.02 -6.37 11.79
CA GLU A 312 3.63 -4.98 11.97
C GLU A 312 4.32 -4.35 13.19
N THR A 313 4.68 -3.07 13.08
CA THR A 313 5.38 -2.32 14.12
C THR A 313 4.70 -0.98 14.39
N VAL A 314 4.50 -0.66 15.67
CA VAL A 314 4.09 0.68 16.13
C VAL A 314 5.30 1.59 16.19
N VAL A 315 5.29 2.66 15.39
CA VAL A 315 6.40 3.61 15.30
C VAL A 315 6.22 4.71 16.34
N LYS A 316 6.68 4.46 17.58
CA LYS A 316 6.50 5.40 18.71
C LYS A 316 7.15 6.78 18.50
N SER A 317 8.13 6.89 17.61
CA SER A 317 8.74 8.17 17.23
C SER A 317 7.85 9.01 16.30
N GLU A 318 6.78 8.44 15.76
CA GLU A 318 5.90 9.07 14.79
C GLU A 318 4.48 9.23 15.37
N VAL A 319 4.27 10.38 16.02
CA VAL A 319 2.97 10.76 16.59
C VAL A 319 2.11 11.40 15.50
N LEU A 320 0.95 10.83 15.26
CA LEU A 320 -0.02 11.28 14.25
C LEU A 320 -1.15 12.14 14.85
N GLY A 321 -1.37 12.06 16.15
CA GLY A 321 -2.36 12.85 16.87
C GLY A 321 -2.13 12.78 18.36
N GLN A 322 -2.45 13.86 19.08
CA GLN A 322 -2.30 13.90 20.53
C GLN A 322 -3.33 14.87 21.12
N ALA A 323 -3.95 14.49 22.23
CA ALA A 323 -4.82 15.35 23.00
C ALA A 323 -4.66 15.06 24.50
N SER A 324 -4.85 16.08 25.33
CA SER A 324 -4.87 15.92 26.77
C SER A 324 -5.90 16.87 27.37
N ARG A 325 -6.60 16.40 28.40
CA ARG A 325 -7.55 17.22 29.13
C ARG A 325 -7.46 16.92 30.62
N ASP A 326 -7.16 17.95 31.39
CA ASP A 326 -7.24 17.90 32.84
C ASP A 326 -8.60 18.44 33.30
N ASN A 327 -9.42 17.58 33.89
CA ASN A 327 -10.67 17.93 34.56
C ASN A 327 -10.64 17.49 36.04
N SER A 328 -9.43 17.32 36.61
CA SER A 328 -9.23 16.75 37.95
C SER A 328 -9.71 17.62 39.10
N GLU A 329 -9.95 18.90 38.88
CA GLU A 329 -10.43 19.85 39.90
C GLU A 329 -11.93 20.21 39.74
N ASN A 330 -12.63 19.64 38.76
CA ASN A 330 -13.99 20.03 38.40
C ASN A 330 -14.97 18.86 38.56
N PRO A 331 -16.09 19.01 39.31
CA PRO A 331 -17.13 17.99 39.41
C PRO A 331 -17.89 17.76 38.10
N LYS A 332 -18.01 18.76 37.22
CA LYS A 332 -18.76 18.63 35.97
C LYS A 332 -17.92 18.01 34.87
N ALA A 333 -18.53 17.17 34.05
CA ALA A 333 -17.88 16.55 32.92
C ALA A 333 -17.65 17.57 31.80
N VAL A 334 -16.57 17.39 31.05
CA VAL A 334 -16.30 18.12 29.81
C VAL A 334 -16.69 17.23 28.63
N THR A 335 -17.71 17.65 27.90
CA THR A 335 -18.25 16.86 26.78
C THR A 335 -17.75 17.35 25.42
N GLY A 336 -17.80 16.46 24.42
CA GLY A 336 -17.62 16.86 23.02
C GLY A 336 -16.16 17.10 22.60
N ILE A 337 -15.20 16.45 23.26
CA ILE A 337 -13.78 16.57 22.92
C ILE A 337 -13.49 15.69 21.70
N ALA A 338 -13.29 16.31 20.54
CA ALA A 338 -12.89 15.60 19.33
C ALA A 338 -11.42 15.14 19.43
N LEU A 339 -11.18 13.85 19.30
CA LEU A 339 -9.84 13.26 19.19
C LEU A 339 -9.51 13.11 17.71
N THR A 340 -8.67 14.01 17.18
CA THR A 340 -8.26 13.97 15.78
C THR A 340 -6.85 13.39 15.61
N TYR A 341 -6.57 12.87 14.42
CA TYR A 341 -5.27 12.36 14.03
C TYR A 341 -5.06 12.49 12.52
N LYS A 342 -3.80 12.48 12.10
CA LYS A 342 -3.37 12.48 10.71
C LYS A 342 -3.06 11.07 10.25
N GLU A 343 -4.05 10.38 9.71
CA GLU A 343 -3.86 9.05 9.13
C GLU A 343 -2.85 9.11 7.99
N LYS A 344 -1.88 8.19 7.98
CA LYS A 344 -0.99 7.97 6.85
C LYS A 344 -1.35 6.67 6.13
N SER A 345 -1.37 6.73 4.80
CA SER A 345 -1.67 5.59 3.93
C SER A 345 -0.72 5.55 2.73
N GLY A 346 -0.38 4.35 2.26
CA GLY A 346 0.51 4.14 1.13
C GLY A 346 1.83 3.51 1.56
N TRP A 347 2.84 3.61 0.69
CA TRP A 347 4.15 3.01 0.94
C TRP A 347 5.26 3.85 0.32
N GLU A 348 6.47 3.69 0.84
CA GLU A 348 7.64 4.39 0.33
C GLU A 348 8.85 3.46 0.26
N CYS A 349 9.67 3.67 -0.76
CA CYS A 349 11.01 3.14 -0.88
C CYS A 349 11.86 4.25 -1.49
N LYS A 350 12.94 4.67 -0.82
CA LYS A 350 13.72 5.80 -1.33
C LYS A 350 14.49 5.35 -2.56
N ASP A 351 14.48 6.17 -3.61
CA ASP A 351 15.21 5.89 -4.85
C ASP A 351 16.71 5.61 -4.62
N ALA A 352 17.31 6.32 -3.65
CA ALA A 352 18.68 6.07 -3.23
C ALA A 352 18.88 4.67 -2.63
N ASP A 353 17.92 4.16 -1.88
CA ASP A 353 18.01 2.82 -1.27
C ASP A 353 17.90 1.73 -2.34
N ILE A 354 17.01 1.90 -3.33
CA ILE A 354 16.90 1.01 -4.50
C ILE A 354 18.21 1.03 -5.28
N THR A 355 18.69 2.23 -5.62
CA THR A 355 19.91 2.43 -6.41
C THR A 355 21.13 1.81 -5.70
N ASN A 356 21.25 2.00 -4.38
CA ASN A 356 22.33 1.44 -3.59
C ASN A 356 22.24 -0.09 -3.51
N ALA A 357 21.04 -0.65 -3.33
CA ALA A 357 20.84 -2.09 -3.34
C ALA A 357 21.30 -2.71 -4.67
N VAL A 358 20.92 -2.13 -5.80
CA VAL A 358 21.34 -2.58 -7.14
C VAL A 358 22.86 -2.44 -7.31
N LYS A 359 23.43 -1.26 -7.06
CA LYS A 359 24.89 -1.01 -7.21
C LYS A 359 25.73 -1.94 -6.35
N SER A 360 25.28 -2.26 -5.13
CA SER A 360 26.00 -3.15 -4.22
C SER A 360 26.10 -4.60 -4.71
N LYS A 361 25.19 -5.02 -5.59
CA LYS A 361 25.10 -6.38 -6.11
C LYS A 361 25.61 -6.51 -7.54
N LEU A 362 25.56 -5.44 -8.32
CA LEU A 362 26.01 -5.38 -9.70
C LEU A 362 27.32 -4.60 -9.84
N SER A 363 28.38 -5.09 -9.19
CA SER A 363 29.69 -4.44 -9.20
C SER A 363 30.20 -4.20 -10.64
N GLY A 364 30.55 -2.95 -10.94
CA GLY A 364 31.06 -2.54 -12.26
C GLY A 364 30.00 -2.52 -13.37
N ALA A 365 28.71 -2.53 -13.03
CA ALA A 365 27.64 -2.28 -13.99
C ALA A 365 27.69 -0.84 -14.51
N SER A 366 27.24 -0.67 -15.76
CA SER A 366 27.07 0.65 -16.37
C SER A 366 25.90 1.39 -15.73
N ASP A 367 25.88 2.72 -15.81
CA ASP A 367 24.72 3.51 -15.36
C ASP A 367 23.44 3.08 -16.09
N ALA A 368 23.54 2.68 -17.37
CA ALA A 368 22.44 2.12 -18.13
C ALA A 368 21.84 0.86 -17.50
N THR A 369 22.68 -0.09 -17.10
CA THR A 369 22.23 -1.31 -16.38
C THR A 369 21.65 -0.97 -15.02
N ILE A 370 22.24 -0.01 -14.29
CA ILE A 370 21.73 0.40 -12.97
C ILE A 370 20.36 1.06 -13.10
N ASN A 371 20.20 2.03 -13.99
CA ASN A 371 18.93 2.72 -14.24
C ASN A 371 17.83 1.73 -14.63
N ALA A 372 18.12 0.81 -15.55
CA ALA A 372 17.14 -0.18 -16.00
C ALA A 372 16.75 -1.16 -14.88
N MET A 373 17.69 -1.57 -14.03
CA MET A 373 17.39 -2.39 -12.85
C MET A 373 16.58 -1.63 -11.79
N VAL A 374 16.83 -0.34 -11.60
CA VAL A 374 16.02 0.50 -10.70
C VAL A 374 14.59 0.61 -11.24
N ALA A 375 14.42 0.89 -12.53
CA ALA A 375 13.11 0.92 -13.18
C ALA A 375 12.38 -0.42 -13.07
N PHE A 376 13.10 -1.54 -13.24
CA PHE A 376 12.59 -2.88 -12.98
C PHE A 376 12.06 -3.01 -11.55
N PHE A 377 12.85 -2.70 -10.52
CA PHE A 377 12.39 -2.84 -9.13
C PHE A 377 11.21 -1.94 -8.78
N LYS A 378 11.20 -0.68 -9.26
CA LYS A 378 10.10 0.26 -9.00
C LYS A 378 8.77 -0.22 -9.57
N THR A 379 8.76 -0.65 -10.83
CA THR A 379 7.55 -1.19 -11.49
C THR A 379 7.08 -2.52 -10.87
N ARG A 380 7.99 -3.37 -10.37
CA ARG A 380 7.58 -4.61 -9.67
C ARG A 380 7.07 -4.33 -8.27
N LEU A 381 7.63 -3.34 -7.58
CA LEU A 381 7.08 -2.87 -6.32
C LEU A 381 5.68 -2.30 -6.52
N TYR A 382 5.41 -1.55 -7.60
CA TYR A 382 4.05 -1.12 -7.94
C TYR A 382 3.08 -2.31 -8.04
N SER A 383 3.41 -3.32 -8.84
CA SER A 383 2.55 -4.51 -8.98
C SER A 383 2.40 -5.30 -7.67
N LEU A 384 3.48 -5.44 -6.89
CA LEU A 384 3.46 -6.17 -5.62
C LEU A 384 2.69 -5.44 -4.53
N MET A 385 2.86 -4.12 -4.45
CA MET A 385 2.25 -3.29 -3.42
C MET A 385 0.82 -2.89 -3.79
N GLY A 386 0.45 -3.01 -5.07
CA GLY A 386 -0.86 -2.68 -5.59
C GLY A 386 -1.13 -1.18 -5.67
N SER A 387 -0.11 -0.33 -5.55
CA SER A 387 -0.23 1.13 -5.72
C SER A 387 1.10 1.74 -6.11
N ALA A 388 1.07 2.95 -6.67
CA ALA A 388 2.27 3.77 -6.78
C ALA A 388 2.86 4.09 -5.40
N SER A 389 4.18 4.26 -5.36
CA SER A 389 4.90 4.75 -4.20
C SER A 389 4.45 6.17 -3.85
N GLY A 390 4.46 6.46 -2.56
CA GLY A 390 3.99 7.70 -1.99
C GLY A 390 3.14 7.47 -0.74
N VAL A 391 3.28 8.40 0.21
CA VAL A 391 2.51 8.41 1.45
C VAL A 391 1.57 9.60 1.43
N LYS A 392 0.28 9.33 1.58
CA LYS A 392 -0.76 10.36 1.73
C LYS A 392 -1.09 10.53 3.20
N THR A 393 -1.48 11.75 3.57
CA THR A 393 -1.95 12.08 4.92
C THR A 393 -3.36 12.64 4.88
N THR A 394 -4.25 12.10 5.69
CA THR A 394 -5.66 12.51 5.80
C THR A 394 -6.00 12.81 7.24
N GLU A 395 -6.59 13.98 7.53
CA GLU A 395 -7.07 14.29 8.87
C GLU A 395 -8.38 13.55 9.15
N ARG A 396 -8.44 12.84 10.28
CA ARG A 396 -9.60 12.07 10.72
C ARG A 396 -9.94 12.34 12.17
N THR A 397 -11.21 12.14 12.50
CA THR A 397 -11.68 12.09 13.90
C THR A 397 -11.75 10.63 14.33
N TYR A 398 -10.95 10.25 15.32
CA TYR A 398 -11.00 8.92 15.93
C TYR A 398 -12.32 8.72 16.68
N ASN A 399 -12.62 9.65 17.60
CA ASN A 399 -13.86 9.66 18.38
C ASN A 399 -14.15 11.06 18.94
N THR A 400 -15.38 11.29 19.39
CA THR A 400 -15.75 12.44 20.22
C THR A 400 -16.00 11.95 21.65
N VAL A 401 -15.15 12.35 22.59
CA VAL A 401 -15.12 11.79 23.95
C VAL A 401 -15.62 12.78 25.00
N ASN A 402 -16.02 12.23 26.14
CA ASN A 402 -16.37 12.97 27.35
C ASN A 402 -15.31 12.70 28.41
N VAL A 403 -14.92 13.72 29.17
CA VAL A 403 -14.00 13.61 30.31
C VAL A 403 -14.79 13.89 31.57
N ASN A 404 -14.96 12.86 32.40
CA ASN A 404 -15.78 12.92 33.61
C ASN A 404 -15.25 13.91 34.64
N GLY A 405 -16.09 14.23 35.62
CA GLY A 405 -15.68 15.01 36.78
C GLY A 405 -14.49 14.36 37.50
N TYR A 406 -13.52 15.18 37.88
CA TYR A 406 -12.29 14.76 38.56
C TYR A 406 -11.42 13.77 37.74
N THR A 407 -11.46 13.85 36.41
CA THR A 407 -10.73 12.96 35.50
C THR A 407 -9.66 13.70 34.71
N THR A 408 -8.48 13.10 34.56
CA THR A 408 -7.49 13.48 33.54
C THR A 408 -7.59 12.51 32.37
N MET A 409 -7.44 13.01 31.15
CA MET A 409 -7.45 12.24 29.91
C MET A 409 -6.18 12.52 29.12
N ASN A 410 -5.57 11.46 28.59
CA ASN A 410 -4.49 11.54 27.62
C ASN A 410 -4.79 10.63 26.43
N TYR A 411 -4.57 11.16 25.24
CA TYR A 411 -4.72 10.48 23.97
C TYR A 411 -3.46 10.69 23.14
N THR A 412 -2.91 9.60 22.61
CA THR A 412 -1.84 9.63 21.61
C THR A 412 -2.12 8.62 20.52
N CYS A 413 -1.92 9.02 19.28
CA CYS A 413 -2.03 8.16 18.10
C CYS A 413 -0.65 8.01 17.45
N TYR A 414 -0.21 6.78 17.22
CA TYR A 414 1.06 6.48 16.53
C TYR A 414 0.82 5.87 15.16
N ALA A 415 1.80 6.01 14.26
CA ALA A 415 1.79 5.29 12.99
C ALA A 415 2.07 3.79 13.19
N LYS A 416 1.41 2.95 12.40
CA LYS A 416 1.79 1.54 12.24
C LYS A 416 2.34 1.29 10.85
N THR A 417 3.43 0.54 10.80
CA THR A 417 4.09 0.20 9.54
C THR A 417 4.47 -1.26 9.47
N ARG A 418 4.65 -1.76 8.26
CA ARG A 418 5.34 -3.02 7.97
C ARG A 418 6.31 -2.81 6.82
N THR A 419 7.35 -3.62 6.72
CA THR A 419 8.23 -3.62 5.56
C THR A 419 7.91 -4.77 4.63
N THR A 420 8.10 -4.54 3.33
CA THR A 420 8.03 -5.57 2.29
C THR A 420 9.34 -5.58 1.55
N THR A 421 10.06 -6.70 1.59
CA THR A 421 11.29 -6.91 0.84
C THR A 421 10.97 -7.71 -0.43
N LEU A 422 11.17 -7.08 -1.57
CA LEU A 422 11.14 -7.74 -2.89
C LEU A 422 12.55 -8.18 -3.24
N SER A 423 12.72 -9.45 -3.59
CA SER A 423 13.98 -10.02 -4.04
C SER A 423 13.84 -10.64 -5.42
N ALA A 424 14.76 -10.32 -6.32
CA ALA A 424 14.85 -10.91 -7.66
C ALA A 424 16.17 -11.64 -7.83
N LYS A 425 16.11 -12.84 -8.41
CA LYS A 425 17.29 -13.60 -8.86
C LYS A 425 17.51 -13.28 -10.33
N VAL A 426 18.72 -12.84 -10.65
CA VAL A 426 19.11 -12.43 -12.00
C VAL A 426 20.46 -13.03 -12.37
N LEU A 427 20.78 -13.06 -13.65
CA LEU A 427 22.08 -13.41 -14.20
C LEU A 427 22.75 -12.13 -14.68
N TYR A 428 23.71 -11.59 -13.93
CA TYR A 428 24.51 -10.46 -14.36
C TYR A 428 25.77 -10.95 -15.08
N LYS A 429 25.88 -10.67 -16.38
CA LYS A 429 26.93 -11.20 -17.26
C LYS A 429 27.06 -12.73 -17.14
N GLY A 430 25.91 -13.40 -17.03
CA GLY A 430 25.79 -14.85 -16.87
C GLY A 430 25.97 -15.39 -15.44
N ASN A 431 26.30 -14.54 -14.45
CA ASN A 431 26.51 -14.99 -13.08
C ASN A 431 25.27 -14.74 -12.20
N PRO A 432 24.82 -15.72 -11.40
CA PRO A 432 23.65 -15.56 -10.55
C PRO A 432 23.90 -14.54 -9.44
N VAL A 433 22.98 -13.59 -9.30
CA VAL A 433 22.95 -12.53 -8.30
C VAL A 433 21.54 -12.42 -7.73
N THR A 434 21.43 -12.16 -6.43
CA THR A 434 20.17 -11.81 -5.79
C THR A 434 20.24 -10.37 -5.32
N ILE A 435 19.26 -9.58 -5.75
CA ILE A 435 19.10 -8.18 -5.36
C ILE A 435 17.79 -8.06 -4.58
N SER A 436 17.83 -7.37 -3.45
CA SER A 436 16.70 -7.21 -2.55
C SER A 436 16.48 -5.73 -2.26
N VAL A 437 15.24 -5.28 -2.40
CA VAL A 437 14.80 -3.90 -2.16
C VAL A 437 13.69 -3.93 -1.11
N THR A 438 13.73 -3.03 -0.14
CA THR A 438 12.76 -2.99 0.96
C THR A 438 11.95 -1.70 0.92
N ALA A 439 10.63 -1.84 0.90
CA ALA A 439 9.67 -0.75 1.01
C ALA A 439 9.00 -0.75 2.39
N THR A 440 8.65 0.42 2.89
CA THR A 440 7.88 0.61 4.13
C THR A 440 6.45 0.97 3.78
N ARG A 441 5.47 0.23 4.30
CA ARG A 441 4.04 0.46 4.12
C ARG A 441 3.43 0.97 5.42
N TYR A 442 2.59 2.00 5.33
CA TYR A 442 1.73 2.42 6.42
C TYR A 442 0.46 1.58 6.40
N THR A 443 0.13 0.98 7.54
CA THR A 443 -0.91 -0.06 7.63
C THR A 443 -2.07 0.34 8.52
N GLY A 444 -1.98 1.53 9.14
CA GLY A 444 -2.99 2.07 10.04
C GLY A 444 -2.34 2.81 11.20
N THR A 445 -3.05 2.83 12.32
CA THR A 445 -2.71 3.65 13.48
C THR A 445 -2.91 2.91 14.80
N ASP A 446 -2.06 3.20 15.79
CA ASP A 446 -2.19 2.70 17.16
C ASP A 446 -2.75 3.82 18.04
N HIS A 447 -3.98 3.66 18.52
CA HIS A 447 -4.67 4.65 19.35
C HIS A 447 -4.53 4.30 20.83
N GLN A 448 -3.84 5.15 21.58
CA GLN A 448 -3.66 5.01 23.03
C GLN A 448 -4.50 6.06 23.73
N TYR A 449 -5.54 5.61 24.43
CA TYR A 449 -6.45 6.46 25.20
C TYR A 449 -6.40 6.03 26.66
N LYS A 450 -6.17 6.99 27.57
CA LYS A 450 -6.09 6.73 29.00
C LYS A 450 -6.82 7.81 29.78
N THR A 451 -7.68 7.40 30.71
CA THR A 451 -8.30 8.27 31.69
C THR A 451 -7.90 7.87 33.11
N VAL A 452 -7.70 8.85 33.98
CA VAL A 452 -7.46 8.63 35.42
C VAL A 452 -8.42 9.51 36.20
N THR A 453 -9.32 8.90 36.95
CA THR A 453 -10.28 9.60 37.81
C THR A 453 -9.81 9.58 39.25
N THR A 454 -9.70 10.75 39.87
CA THR A 454 -9.42 10.89 41.29
C THR A 454 -10.73 11.03 42.04
N ASN A 455 -11.03 10.10 42.96
CA ASN A 455 -12.20 10.25 43.81
C ASN A 455 -11.89 11.27 44.92
N PRO A 456 -12.59 12.42 44.98
CA PRO A 456 -12.33 13.41 46.01
C PRO A 456 -12.81 12.97 47.41
N THR A 457 -13.72 11.99 47.50
CA THR A 457 -14.32 11.55 48.77
C THR A 457 -13.51 10.48 49.51
N HIS A 458 -12.37 10.05 48.95
CA HIS A 458 -11.46 9.09 49.60
C HIS A 458 -10.01 9.60 49.52
N SER A 459 -9.47 10.02 50.67
CA SER A 459 -8.06 10.40 50.87
C SER A 459 -7.06 9.22 50.69
N GLY A 460 -7.40 8.16 49.96
CA GLY A 460 -6.49 7.02 49.78
C GLY A 460 -6.90 6.06 48.67
N GLY A 461 -6.19 6.12 47.54
CA GLY A 461 -6.14 5.05 46.53
C GLY A 461 -6.53 5.49 45.12
N GLN A 462 -5.53 5.68 44.24
CA GLN A 462 -5.74 5.86 42.80
C GLN A 462 -6.16 4.52 42.17
N GLY A 463 -7.41 4.41 41.74
CA GLY A 463 -7.88 3.31 40.90
C GLY A 463 -7.74 3.68 39.42
N GLY A 464 -6.87 2.98 38.68
CA GLY A 464 -6.79 3.10 37.22
C GLY A 464 -7.71 2.09 36.55
N SER A 465 -8.39 2.50 35.47
CA SER A 465 -8.98 1.60 34.48
C SER A 465 -8.12 1.63 33.21
N ASN A 466 -7.87 0.45 32.62
CA ASN A 466 -7.20 0.30 31.33
C ASN A 466 -8.15 0.54 30.16
#